data_AF-A0A938B0Q9-F1
#
_entry.id   AF-A0A938B0Q9-F1
#
_cell.length_a   1.000
_cell.length_b   1.000
_cell.length_c   1.000
_cell.angle_alpha   90.00
_cell.angle_beta   90.00
_cell.angle_gamma   90.00
#
_symmetry.space_group_name_H-M   'P 1'
#
loop_
_entity.id
_entity.type
_entity.pdbx_description
1 polymer ?
#
loop_
_entity_poly.entity_id
_entity_poly.type
_entity_poly.pdbx_seq_one_letter_code
_entity_poly.pdbx_strand_id
1 'polypeptide(L)'
;MTKGTQLNTTLSQQHQQKVEELVAIAKEQGYITYEEINEILPMNFDSAEQIDQILIFLSGMDIQILNQVEVERQKERKKEAKELEGLAKRPEGTSDDPVRMYLKEMGSVPLLTREEEVEISKRIEKAQIQIEKIIMRFRYSTREAISIANYLITGKDRFDKIVSEKEVSDKTNYLNLLPRLCTLLKDEDSVLEGLQVQLKDPRLKKVDRVKISEDIEKCRIRTQAYLRRMFCKHNIIEDFGEVILNGYDRFLVLEKEIQELTPRAERNKFA
;
A
#
# COMPACT_ATOMS: atom_id res chain seq x y z
N MET A 1 -39.85 22.83 18.61
CA MET A 1 -40.43 24.20 18.65
C MET A 1 -40.31 24.83 20.03
N THR A 2 -39.13 24.89 20.67
CA THR A 2 -39.09 25.34 22.08
C THR A 2 -37.79 26.00 22.56
N LYS A 3 -36.97 26.54 21.64
CA LYS A 3 -35.81 27.37 22.01
C LYS A 3 -35.76 28.75 21.35
N GLY A 4 -36.59 29.02 20.34
CA GLY A 4 -36.63 30.33 19.65
C GLY A 4 -37.40 31.44 20.38
N THR A 5 -38.08 31.14 21.49
CA THR A 5 -39.04 32.08 22.10
C THR A 5 -38.43 32.95 23.21
N GLN A 6 -37.24 32.63 23.74
CA GLN A 6 -36.72 33.32 24.93
C GLN A 6 -35.88 34.59 24.65
N LEU A 7 -35.54 34.88 23.40
CA LEU A 7 -34.80 36.13 23.03
C LEU A 7 -35.71 37.28 22.60
N ASN A 8 -37.00 37.03 22.34
CA ASN A 8 -37.96 38.06 21.90
C ASN A 8 -38.32 39.10 22.98
N THR A 9 -37.75 39.00 24.18
CA THR A 9 -38.15 39.85 25.32
C THR A 9 -37.11 40.89 25.73
N THR A 10 -35.94 40.93 25.07
CA THR A 10 -34.82 41.78 25.54
C THR A 10 -34.15 42.64 24.46
N LEU A 11 -34.64 42.64 23.20
CA LEU A 11 -34.15 43.52 22.14
C LEU A 11 -35.19 44.62 21.81
N SER A 12 -34.74 45.87 21.68
CA SER A 12 -35.55 46.99 21.18
C SER A 12 -36.12 46.67 19.79
N GLN A 13 -37.34 47.12 19.47
CA GLN A 13 -37.98 46.89 18.15
C GLN A 13 -37.09 47.30 16.97
N GLN A 14 -36.23 48.31 17.15
CA GLN A 14 -35.26 48.75 16.14
C GLN A 14 -34.11 47.75 15.93
N HIS A 15 -33.72 47.01 16.97
CA HIS A 15 -32.68 45.98 16.88
C HIS A 15 -33.20 44.73 16.19
N GLN A 16 -34.48 44.41 16.37
CA GLN A 16 -35.12 43.25 15.75
C GLN A 16 -35.25 43.41 14.23
N GLN A 17 -35.61 44.60 13.75
CA GLN A 17 -35.67 44.91 12.32
C GLN A 17 -34.30 44.79 11.63
N LYS A 18 -33.24 45.27 12.27
CA LYS A 18 -31.87 45.16 11.73
C LYS A 18 -31.34 43.73 11.72
N VAL A 19 -31.68 42.93 12.73
CA VAL A 19 -31.34 41.50 12.74
C VAL A 19 -32.11 40.73 11.67
N GLU A 20 -33.38 41.07 11.41
CA GLU A 20 -34.15 40.48 10.30
C GLU A 20 -33.55 40.84 8.93
N GLU A 21 -33.08 42.08 8.75
CA GLU A 21 -32.39 42.53 7.55
C GLU A 21 -31.06 41.76 7.33
N LEU A 22 -30.26 41.59 8.39
CA LEU A 22 -29.05 40.76 8.37
C LEU A 22 -29.36 39.30 8.01
N VAL A 23 -30.43 38.73 8.55
CA VAL A 23 -30.85 37.34 8.26
C VAL A 23 -31.35 37.20 6.82
N ALA A 24 -32.01 38.22 6.26
CA ALA A 24 -32.45 38.20 4.86
C ALA A 24 -31.26 38.17 3.91
N ILE A 25 -30.27 39.05 4.11
CA ILE A 25 -29.03 39.10 3.31
C ILE A 25 -28.25 37.79 3.45
N ALA A 26 -28.11 37.30 4.68
CA ALA A 26 -27.42 36.04 4.96
C ALA A 26 -28.11 34.82 4.32
N LYS A 27 -29.44 34.79 4.23
CA LYS A 27 -30.18 33.72 3.55
C LYS A 27 -30.02 33.76 2.05
N GLU A 28 -29.93 34.94 1.45
CA GLU A 28 -29.71 35.08 0.01
C GLU A 28 -28.28 34.69 -0.40
N GLN A 29 -27.27 35.08 0.39
CA GLN A 29 -25.86 34.83 0.05
C GLN A 29 -25.32 33.51 0.62
N GLY A 30 -25.96 32.98 1.67
CA GLY A 30 -25.52 31.79 2.41
C GLY A 30 -24.31 32.04 3.33
N TYR A 31 -23.82 33.27 3.39
CA TYR A 31 -22.76 33.73 4.28
C TYR A 31 -22.98 35.22 4.61
N ILE A 32 -22.35 35.70 5.66
CA ILE A 32 -22.33 37.13 6.01
C ILE A 32 -20.93 37.55 6.43
N THR A 33 -20.51 38.77 6.10
CA THR A 33 -19.18 39.26 6.46
C THR A 33 -19.19 40.14 7.71
N TYR A 34 -18.06 40.19 8.41
CA TYR A 34 -17.90 41.06 9.59
C TYR A 34 -18.09 42.55 9.27
N GLU A 35 -17.76 42.98 8.05
CA GLU A 35 -17.96 44.37 7.61
C GLU A 35 -19.44 44.67 7.38
N GLU A 36 -20.19 43.77 6.73
CA GLU A 36 -21.63 43.93 6.53
C GLU A 36 -22.39 43.94 7.87
N ILE A 37 -21.95 43.10 8.83
CA ILE A 37 -22.48 43.13 10.20
C ILE A 37 -22.24 44.50 10.82
N ASN A 38 -21.03 45.06 10.71
CA ASN A 38 -20.67 46.35 11.30
C ASN A 38 -21.32 47.54 10.57
N GLU A 39 -21.60 47.45 9.28
CA GLU A 39 -22.30 48.51 8.52
C GLU A 39 -23.79 48.57 8.85
N ILE A 40 -24.45 47.41 8.97
CA ILE A 40 -25.90 47.32 9.25
C ILE A 40 -26.21 47.52 10.73
N LEU A 41 -25.22 47.34 11.61
CA LEU A 41 -25.29 47.69 13.04
C LEU A 41 -24.58 49.03 13.34
N PRO A 42 -25.08 50.20 12.89
CA PRO A 42 -24.52 51.47 13.32
C PRO A 42 -24.96 51.81 14.75
N MET A 43 -23.95 52.04 15.61
CA MET A 43 -23.86 52.96 16.76
C MET A 43 -24.95 52.99 17.85
N ASN A 44 -25.89 52.04 17.91
CA ASN A 44 -26.81 51.89 19.07
C ASN A 44 -26.50 50.66 19.95
N PHE A 45 -25.47 49.89 19.59
CA PHE A 45 -25.00 48.73 20.35
C PHE A 45 -23.73 49.12 21.12
N ASP A 46 -23.90 49.74 22.29
CA ASP A 46 -22.77 50.23 23.10
C ASP A 46 -22.07 49.14 23.93
N SER A 47 -22.59 47.90 23.92
CA SER A 47 -22.04 46.79 24.72
C SER A 47 -21.61 45.61 23.85
N ALA A 48 -20.35 45.20 23.99
CA ALA A 48 -19.78 44.04 23.32
C ALA A 48 -20.60 42.74 23.56
N GLU A 49 -21.23 42.63 24.74
CA GLU A 49 -22.08 41.50 25.10
C GLU A 49 -23.32 41.35 24.20
N GLN A 50 -23.89 42.45 23.71
CA GLN A 50 -25.05 42.39 22.80
C GLN A 50 -24.65 41.99 21.38
N ILE A 51 -23.44 42.37 20.95
CA ILE A 51 -22.88 41.98 19.66
C ILE A 51 -22.57 40.47 19.68
N ASP A 52 -21.98 39.96 20.77
CA ASP A 52 -21.72 38.53 20.94
C ASP A 52 -23.02 37.69 20.91
N GLN A 53 -24.10 38.19 21.52
CA GLN A 53 -25.40 37.52 21.46
C GLN A 53 -25.96 37.44 20.03
N ILE A 54 -25.75 38.47 19.20
CA ILE A 54 -26.17 38.48 17.80
C ILE A 54 -25.32 37.50 16.97
N LEU A 55 -24.01 37.44 17.20
CA LEU A 55 -23.11 36.48 16.54
C LEU A 55 -23.50 35.03 16.88
N ILE A 56 -23.84 34.76 18.14
CA ILE A 56 -24.33 33.45 18.59
C ILE A 56 -25.69 33.12 17.95
N PHE A 57 -26.58 34.11 17.82
CA PHE A 57 -27.89 33.93 17.19
C PHE A 57 -27.78 33.63 15.68
N LEU A 58 -26.92 34.34 14.96
CA LEU A 58 -26.63 34.09 13.54
C LEU A 58 -25.99 32.72 13.33
N SER A 59 -25.03 32.32 14.19
CA SER A 59 -24.45 30.99 14.16
C SER A 59 -25.47 29.88 14.46
N GLY A 60 -26.43 30.14 15.35
CA GLY A 60 -27.54 29.21 15.64
C GLY A 60 -28.56 29.04 14.51
N MET A 61 -28.51 29.91 13.49
CA MET A 61 -29.32 29.82 12.27
C MET A 61 -28.57 29.20 11.08
N ASP A 62 -27.43 28.54 11.32
CA ASP A 62 -26.54 27.94 10.30
C ASP A 62 -25.96 28.96 9.28
N ILE A 63 -25.88 30.23 9.65
CA ILE A 63 -25.26 31.26 8.81
C ILE A 63 -23.75 31.30 9.08
N GLN A 64 -22.94 31.10 8.03
CA GLN A 64 -21.48 31.19 8.13
C GLN A 64 -21.03 32.66 8.13
N ILE A 65 -20.32 33.05 9.18
CA ILE A 65 -19.68 34.37 9.26
C ILE A 65 -18.27 34.24 8.70
N LEU A 66 -17.97 34.98 7.65
CA LEU A 66 -16.71 34.86 6.90
C LEU A 66 -15.96 36.19 6.88
N ASN A 67 -14.63 36.12 6.90
CA ASN A 67 -13.80 37.28 6.57
C ASN A 67 -13.70 37.47 5.05
N GLN A 68 -13.43 38.69 4.56
CA GLN A 68 -13.29 38.96 3.11
C GLN A 68 -12.32 37.99 2.40
N VAL A 69 -11.22 37.64 3.08
CA VAL A 69 -10.22 36.68 2.58
C VAL A 69 -10.79 35.26 2.42
N GLU A 70 -11.73 34.86 3.27
CA GLU A 70 -12.40 33.56 3.17
C GLU A 70 -13.50 33.54 2.10
N VAL A 71 -14.16 34.68 1.87
CA VAL A 71 -15.15 34.84 0.79
C VAL A 71 -14.48 34.69 -0.57
N GLU A 72 -13.29 35.27 -0.78
CA GLU A 72 -12.51 35.08 -2.01
C GLU A 72 -12.13 33.61 -2.22
N ARG A 73 -11.65 32.95 -1.17
CA ARG A 73 -11.27 31.53 -1.19
C ARG A 73 -12.45 30.60 -1.49
N GLN A 74 -13.65 30.95 -1.02
CA GLN A 74 -14.87 30.18 -1.29
C GLN A 74 -15.40 30.44 -2.70
N LYS A 75 -15.21 31.66 -3.25
CA LYS A 75 -15.50 31.98 -4.65
C LYS A 75 -14.56 31.27 -5.62
N GLU A 76 -13.28 31.15 -5.29
CA GLU A 76 -12.32 30.34 -6.05
C GLU A 76 -12.70 28.86 -6.06
N ARG A 77 -13.00 28.28 -4.89
CA ARG A 77 -13.48 26.89 -4.79
C ARG A 77 -14.79 26.64 -5.56
N LYS A 78 -15.74 27.58 -5.53
CA LYS A 78 -16.99 27.47 -6.30
C LYS A 78 -16.76 27.63 -7.81
N LYS A 79 -15.77 28.42 -8.24
CA LYS A 79 -15.38 28.53 -9.66
C LYS A 79 -14.73 27.24 -10.15
N GLU A 80 -13.78 26.69 -9.40
CA GLU A 80 -13.16 25.39 -9.71
C GLU A 80 -14.19 24.25 -9.74
N ALA A 81 -15.13 24.22 -8.80
CA ALA A 81 -16.21 23.25 -8.79
C ALA A 81 -17.17 23.40 -9.99
N LYS A 82 -17.48 24.63 -10.42
CA LYS A 82 -18.33 24.88 -11.60
C LYS A 82 -17.62 24.59 -12.93
N GLU A 83 -16.30 24.78 -13.01
CA GLU A 83 -15.51 24.35 -14.18
C GLU A 83 -15.46 22.83 -14.29
N LEU A 84 -15.33 22.11 -13.15
CA LEU A 84 -15.45 20.66 -13.13
C LEU A 84 -16.87 20.16 -13.45
N GLU A 85 -17.91 20.83 -12.96
CA GLU A 85 -19.31 20.41 -13.18
C GLU A 85 -19.83 20.76 -14.59
N GLY A 86 -19.28 21.80 -15.22
CA GLY A 86 -19.59 22.18 -16.61
C GLY A 86 -19.17 21.15 -17.66
N LEU A 87 -18.18 20.31 -17.34
CA LEU A 87 -17.79 19.14 -18.14
C LEU A 87 -18.62 17.88 -17.84
N ALA A 88 -19.39 17.86 -16.74
CA ALA A 88 -20.03 16.65 -16.22
C ALA A 88 -21.53 16.51 -16.55
N LYS A 89 -22.20 17.55 -17.06
CA LYS A 89 -23.65 17.51 -17.36
C LYS A 89 -23.97 17.71 -18.83
N ARG A 90 -23.94 16.63 -19.61
CA ARG A 90 -24.72 16.44 -20.87
C ARG A 90 -24.72 14.97 -21.32
N PRO A 91 -25.80 14.56 -22.01
CA PRO A 91 -26.96 13.86 -21.45
C PRO A 91 -26.71 12.36 -21.20
N GLU A 92 -27.39 11.83 -20.19
CA GLU A 92 -27.63 10.40 -20.01
C GLU A 92 -28.31 9.85 -21.27
N GLY A 93 -27.60 9.01 -22.04
CA GLY A 93 -28.19 8.39 -23.24
C GLY A 93 -27.27 8.14 -24.43
N THR A 94 -25.95 8.03 -24.25
CA THR A 94 -25.06 7.55 -25.32
C THR A 94 -24.42 6.24 -24.91
N SER A 95 -24.73 5.19 -25.67
CA SER A 95 -24.14 3.84 -25.70
C SER A 95 -22.85 3.67 -24.89
N ASP A 96 -22.81 2.62 -24.06
CA ASP A 96 -21.60 2.01 -23.49
C ASP A 96 -20.71 1.48 -24.62
N ASP A 97 -20.14 2.38 -25.41
CA ASP A 97 -19.09 2.05 -26.35
C ASP A 97 -17.84 1.70 -25.52
N PRO A 98 -17.38 0.44 -25.54
CA PRO A 98 -16.22 0.00 -24.75
C PRO A 98 -14.97 0.81 -25.09
N VAL A 99 -14.87 1.37 -26.31
CA VAL A 99 -13.77 2.26 -26.69
C VAL A 99 -13.88 3.60 -25.97
N ARG A 100 -15.08 4.18 -25.90
CA ARG A 100 -15.31 5.44 -25.19
C ARG A 100 -15.15 5.28 -23.68
N MET A 101 -15.55 4.14 -23.13
CA MET A 101 -15.29 3.77 -21.73
C MET A 101 -13.79 3.66 -21.45
N TYR A 102 -13.04 2.94 -22.30
CA TYR A 102 -11.59 2.79 -22.16
C TYR A 102 -10.85 4.13 -22.28
N LEU A 103 -11.20 4.98 -23.24
CA LEU A 103 -10.58 6.31 -23.39
C LEU A 103 -10.87 7.23 -22.19
N LYS A 104 -12.08 7.13 -21.63
CA LYS A 104 -12.44 7.85 -20.40
C LYS A 104 -11.63 7.35 -19.19
N GLU A 105 -11.45 6.03 -19.06
CA GLU A 105 -10.61 5.44 -18.02
C GLU A 105 -9.12 5.76 -18.19
N MET A 106 -8.58 5.66 -19.41
CA MET A 106 -7.19 6.05 -19.71
C MET A 106 -6.95 7.53 -19.41
N GLY A 107 -7.90 8.42 -19.78
CA GLY A 107 -7.80 9.85 -19.52
C GLY A 107 -8.01 10.24 -18.05
N SER A 108 -8.47 9.32 -17.20
CA SER A 108 -8.61 9.54 -15.76
C SER A 108 -7.28 9.38 -15.00
N VAL A 109 -6.32 8.64 -15.58
CA VAL A 109 -5.00 8.43 -14.99
C VAL A 109 -4.04 9.50 -15.54
N PRO A 110 -3.51 10.39 -14.69
CA PRO A 110 -2.57 11.41 -15.14
C PRO A 110 -1.27 10.77 -15.66
N LEU A 111 -0.64 11.43 -16.64
CA LEU A 111 0.67 11.01 -17.12
C LEU A 111 1.72 11.16 -16.02
N LEU A 112 2.60 10.17 -15.91
CA LEU A 112 3.70 10.20 -14.96
C LEU A 112 4.73 11.25 -15.40
N THR A 113 5.26 11.98 -14.44
CA THR A 113 6.47 12.77 -14.59
C THR A 113 7.70 11.86 -14.59
N ARG A 114 8.82 12.34 -15.15
CA ARG A 114 10.09 11.59 -15.14
C ARG A 114 10.54 11.19 -13.73
N GLU A 115 10.24 12.00 -12.72
CA GLU A 115 10.59 11.70 -11.32
C GLU A 115 9.75 10.55 -10.77
N GLU A 116 8.45 10.54 -11.05
CA GLU A 116 7.53 9.45 -10.66
C GLU A 116 7.89 8.14 -11.37
N GLU A 117 8.26 8.18 -12.66
CA GLU A 117 8.74 7.00 -13.39
C GLU A 117 9.98 6.38 -12.73
N VAL A 118 10.92 7.21 -12.29
CA VAL A 118 12.14 6.77 -11.58
C VAL A 118 11.80 6.22 -10.21
N GLU A 119 10.87 6.82 -9.47
CA GLU A 119 10.42 6.32 -8.17
C GLU A 119 9.75 4.94 -8.29
N ILE A 120 8.84 4.78 -9.25
CA ILE A 120 8.18 3.51 -9.53
C ILE A 120 9.21 2.45 -9.91
N SER A 121 10.17 2.80 -10.78
CA SER A 121 11.25 1.89 -11.18
C SER A 121 12.08 1.40 -9.99
N LYS A 122 12.50 2.32 -9.10
CA LYS A 122 13.24 1.98 -7.87
C LYS A 122 12.42 1.12 -6.93
N ARG A 123 11.11 1.37 -6.84
CA ARG A 123 10.20 0.59 -6.00
C ARG A 123 10.07 -0.84 -6.51
N ILE A 124 9.93 -1.03 -7.82
CA ILE A 124 9.88 -2.34 -8.47
C ILE A 124 11.19 -3.10 -8.24
N GLU A 125 12.34 -2.45 -8.48
CA GLU A 125 13.66 -3.06 -8.26
C GLU A 125 13.87 -3.50 -6.80
N LYS A 126 13.48 -2.65 -5.84
CA LYS A 126 13.54 -3.00 -4.41
C LYS A 126 12.67 -4.20 -4.07
N ALA A 127 11.47 -4.29 -4.65
CA ALA A 127 10.57 -5.42 -4.46
C ALA A 127 11.17 -6.71 -5.06
N GLN A 128 11.75 -6.64 -6.26
CA GLN A 128 12.41 -7.78 -6.90
C GLN A 128 13.57 -8.31 -6.04
N ILE A 129 14.43 -7.43 -5.52
CA ILE A 129 15.53 -7.81 -4.61
C ILE A 129 15.01 -8.46 -3.32
N GLN A 130 13.86 -8.01 -2.81
CA GLN A 130 13.24 -8.61 -1.63
C GLN A 130 12.70 -10.01 -1.92
N ILE A 131 12.00 -10.18 -3.04
CA ILE A 131 11.48 -11.48 -3.50
C ILE A 131 12.64 -12.46 -3.69
N GLU A 132 13.69 -12.04 -4.40
CA GLU A 132 14.91 -12.83 -4.58
C GLU A 132 15.50 -13.27 -3.24
N LYS A 133 15.64 -12.35 -2.28
CA LYS A 133 16.16 -12.68 -0.95
C LYS A 133 15.32 -13.73 -0.24
N ILE A 134 14.00 -13.67 -0.37
CA ILE A 134 13.07 -14.62 0.26
C ILE A 134 13.19 -15.99 -0.41
N ILE A 135 13.12 -16.04 -1.74
CA ILE A 135 13.20 -17.28 -2.53
C ILE A 135 14.55 -17.98 -2.31
N MET A 136 15.65 -17.23 -2.25
CA MET A 136 16.99 -17.80 -2.02
C MET A 136 17.21 -18.33 -0.58
N ARG A 137 16.32 -18.07 0.38
CA ARG A 137 16.39 -18.71 1.71
C ARG A 137 15.86 -20.13 1.72
N PHE A 138 15.10 -20.53 0.71
CA PHE A 138 14.58 -21.89 0.60
C PHE A 138 15.68 -22.86 0.16
N ARG A 139 15.75 -24.01 0.82
CA ARG A 139 16.71 -25.09 0.51
C ARG A 139 16.54 -25.62 -0.93
N TYR A 140 15.32 -25.60 -1.45
CA TYR A 140 15.02 -25.99 -2.84
C TYR A 140 15.84 -25.19 -3.85
N SER A 141 15.91 -23.87 -3.68
CA SER A 141 16.64 -22.95 -4.56
C SER A 141 18.12 -23.31 -4.69
N THR A 142 18.73 -23.82 -3.62
CA THR A 142 20.11 -24.32 -3.63
C THR A 142 20.29 -25.51 -4.56
N ARG A 143 19.40 -26.51 -4.45
CA ARG A 143 19.47 -27.72 -5.27
C ARG A 143 19.23 -27.43 -6.74
N GLU A 144 18.25 -26.57 -7.02
CA GLU A 144 17.92 -26.20 -8.40
C GLU A 144 19.02 -25.35 -9.03
N ALA A 145 19.59 -24.39 -8.29
CA ALA A 145 20.74 -23.61 -8.76
C ALA A 145 21.96 -24.48 -9.08
N ILE A 146 22.24 -25.51 -8.26
CA ILE A 146 23.31 -26.49 -8.55
C ILE A 146 22.99 -27.28 -9.84
N SER A 147 21.73 -27.70 -10.03
CA SER A 147 21.29 -28.41 -11.23
C SER A 147 21.50 -27.56 -12.48
N ILE A 148 21.00 -26.33 -12.46
CA ILE A 148 21.15 -25.34 -13.54
C ILE A 148 22.63 -25.08 -13.84
N ALA A 149 23.46 -24.95 -12.81
CA ALA A 149 24.89 -24.76 -12.99
C ALA A 149 25.58 -25.93 -13.67
N ASN A 150 25.19 -27.18 -13.34
CA ASN A 150 25.71 -28.35 -14.04
C ASN A 150 25.26 -28.39 -15.51
N TYR A 151 24.03 -27.96 -15.81
CA TYR A 151 23.56 -27.83 -17.20
C TYR A 151 24.32 -26.76 -17.99
N LEU A 152 24.69 -25.65 -17.34
CA LEU A 152 25.57 -24.62 -17.92
C LEU A 152 26.98 -25.15 -18.19
N ILE A 153 27.58 -25.88 -17.24
CA ILE A 153 28.93 -26.46 -17.38
C ILE A 153 28.96 -27.51 -18.50
N THR A 154 27.91 -28.33 -18.61
CA THR A 154 27.81 -29.35 -19.66
C THR A 154 27.43 -28.78 -21.03
N GLY A 155 27.12 -27.48 -21.12
CA GLY A 155 26.78 -26.79 -22.37
C GLY A 155 25.41 -27.17 -22.94
N LYS A 156 24.53 -27.78 -22.13
CA LYS A 156 23.16 -28.14 -22.54
C LYS A 156 22.24 -26.93 -22.63
N ASP A 157 22.48 -25.92 -21.79
CA ASP A 157 21.70 -24.70 -21.75
C ASP A 157 22.49 -23.47 -22.22
N ARG A 158 21.76 -22.50 -22.78
CA ARG A 158 22.33 -21.22 -23.21
C ARG A 158 22.57 -20.32 -22.00
N PHE A 159 23.81 -19.86 -21.85
CA PHE A 159 24.24 -18.93 -20.80
C PHE A 159 23.31 -17.71 -20.66
N ASP A 160 23.02 -17.08 -21.80
CA ASP A 160 22.26 -15.83 -21.88
C ASP A 160 20.79 -16.01 -21.46
N LYS A 161 20.27 -17.25 -21.41
CA LYS A 161 18.91 -17.51 -20.91
C LYS A 161 18.86 -17.51 -19.38
N ILE A 162 19.94 -17.92 -18.73
CA ILE A 162 19.95 -18.22 -17.29
C ILE A 162 20.65 -17.13 -16.50
N VAL A 163 21.76 -16.60 -17.01
CA VAL A 163 22.62 -15.66 -16.29
C VAL A 163 22.40 -14.25 -16.81
N SER A 164 22.34 -13.28 -15.91
CA SER A 164 22.23 -11.86 -16.26
C SER A 164 23.57 -11.34 -16.79
N GLU A 165 23.66 -11.06 -18.09
CA GLU A 165 24.86 -10.51 -18.73
C GLU A 165 25.32 -9.17 -18.14
N LYS A 166 24.40 -8.41 -17.52
CA LYS A 166 24.70 -7.11 -16.91
C LYS A 166 25.72 -7.19 -15.77
N GLU A 167 25.86 -8.35 -15.14
CA GLU A 167 26.69 -8.54 -13.95
C GLU A 167 27.95 -9.39 -14.20
N VAL A 168 28.05 -10.04 -15.37
CA VAL A 168 29.18 -10.90 -15.71
C VAL A 168 30.04 -10.27 -16.80
N SER A 169 31.13 -9.61 -16.41
CA SER A 169 32.10 -9.03 -17.34
C SER A 169 32.86 -10.09 -18.15
N ASP A 170 33.20 -11.23 -17.53
CA ASP A 170 34.00 -12.30 -18.14
C ASP A 170 33.31 -13.67 -18.03
N LYS A 171 32.71 -14.14 -19.14
CA LYS A 171 32.03 -15.44 -19.22
C LYS A 171 32.95 -16.63 -18.90
N THR A 172 34.20 -16.59 -19.34
CA THR A 172 35.18 -17.65 -19.13
C THR A 172 35.58 -17.79 -17.65
N ASN A 173 35.84 -16.66 -16.98
CA ASN A 173 36.14 -16.64 -15.55
C ASN A 173 34.97 -17.13 -14.71
N TYR A 174 33.74 -16.74 -15.07
CA TYR A 174 32.53 -17.22 -14.41
C TYR A 174 32.35 -18.74 -14.54
N LEU A 175 32.52 -19.28 -15.75
CA LEU A 175 32.41 -20.73 -15.98
C LEU A 175 33.47 -21.54 -15.23
N ASN A 176 34.67 -20.97 -15.02
CA ASN A 176 35.71 -21.60 -14.20
C ASN A 176 35.41 -21.54 -12.70
N LEU A 177 34.68 -20.51 -12.25
CA LEU A 177 34.28 -20.35 -10.84
C LEU A 177 33.05 -21.21 -10.48
N LEU A 178 32.16 -21.46 -11.44
CA LEU A 178 30.89 -22.14 -11.24
C LEU A 178 31.00 -23.51 -10.55
N PRO A 179 31.94 -24.40 -10.94
CA PRO A 179 32.11 -25.69 -10.27
C PRO A 179 32.47 -25.54 -8.79
N ARG A 180 33.31 -24.56 -8.46
CA ARG A 180 33.72 -24.27 -7.07
C ARG A 180 32.57 -23.72 -6.24
N LEU A 181 31.69 -22.91 -6.84
CA LEU A 181 30.46 -22.47 -6.17
C LEU A 181 29.51 -23.65 -5.93
N CYS A 182 29.38 -24.56 -6.90
CA CYS A 182 28.55 -25.75 -6.75
C CYS A 182 29.03 -26.67 -5.62
N THR A 183 30.34 -26.87 -5.46
CA THR A 183 30.88 -27.67 -4.34
C THR A 183 30.57 -27.01 -3.00
N LEU A 184 30.80 -25.69 -2.88
CA LEU A 184 30.50 -24.95 -1.65
C LEU A 184 29.01 -25.01 -1.29
N LEU A 185 28.12 -24.87 -2.28
CA LEU A 185 26.68 -24.98 -2.07
C LEU A 185 26.25 -26.39 -1.63
N LYS A 186 26.88 -27.45 -2.16
CA LYS A 186 26.63 -28.83 -1.73
C LYS A 186 27.09 -29.08 -0.28
N ASP A 187 28.25 -28.54 0.08
CA ASP A 187 28.78 -28.66 1.44
C ASP A 187 27.86 -27.95 2.44
N GLU A 188 27.42 -26.72 2.14
CA GLU A 188 26.47 -25.99 2.97
C GLU A 188 25.09 -26.69 3.06
N ASP A 189 24.59 -27.28 1.96
CA ASP A 189 23.33 -28.03 1.99
C ASP A 189 23.43 -29.25 2.91
N SER A 190 24.57 -29.94 2.90
CA SER A 190 24.84 -31.10 3.77
C SER A 190 24.92 -30.69 5.25
N VAL A 191 25.56 -29.55 5.54
CA VAL A 191 25.63 -28.99 6.89
C VAL A 191 24.23 -28.60 7.38
N LEU A 192 23.44 -27.93 6.54
CA LEU A 192 22.08 -27.53 6.87
C LEU A 192 21.17 -28.73 7.15
N GLU A 193 21.31 -29.81 6.39
CA GLU A 193 20.61 -31.07 6.64
C GLU A 193 20.99 -31.67 8.00
N GLY A 194 22.28 -31.75 8.32
CA GLY A 194 22.75 -32.24 9.61
C GLY A 194 22.17 -31.44 10.79
N LEU A 195 22.16 -30.11 10.70
CA LEU A 195 21.58 -29.23 11.72
C LEU A 195 20.06 -29.41 11.84
N GLN A 196 19.35 -29.60 10.72
CA GLN A 196 17.91 -29.87 10.73
C GLN A 196 17.56 -31.20 11.37
N VAL A 197 18.37 -32.25 11.17
CA VAL A 197 18.18 -33.54 11.82
C VAL A 197 18.36 -33.41 13.33
N GLN A 198 19.43 -32.75 13.78
CA GLN A 198 19.66 -32.50 15.20
C GLN A 198 18.53 -31.69 15.86
N LEU A 199 17.92 -30.75 15.14
CA LEU A 199 16.79 -29.97 15.67
C LEU A 199 15.54 -30.82 15.91
N LYS A 200 15.35 -31.91 15.14
CA LYS A 200 14.20 -32.83 15.30
C LYS A 200 14.32 -33.70 16.54
N ASP A 201 15.50 -33.81 17.16
CA ASP A 201 15.67 -34.65 18.35
C ASP A 201 14.90 -34.09 19.56
N PRO A 202 13.95 -34.87 20.13
CA PRO A 202 13.10 -34.39 21.21
C PRO A 202 13.85 -34.21 22.54
N ARG A 203 15.07 -34.77 22.67
CA ARG A 203 15.88 -34.76 23.91
C ARG A 203 16.75 -33.51 24.07
N LEU A 204 16.74 -32.59 23.10
CA LEU A 204 17.59 -31.40 23.15
C LEU A 204 17.16 -30.39 24.21
N LYS A 205 18.13 -29.79 24.90
CA LYS A 205 17.89 -28.68 25.83
C LYS A 205 17.45 -27.43 25.06
N LYS A 206 16.62 -26.58 25.69
CA LYS A 206 16.15 -25.32 25.11
C LYS A 206 17.30 -24.41 24.63
N VAL A 207 18.40 -24.36 25.39
CA VAL A 207 19.59 -23.56 25.06
C VAL A 207 20.26 -24.04 23.77
N ASP A 208 20.39 -25.35 23.59
CA ASP A 208 21.03 -25.93 22.41
C ASP A 208 20.14 -25.80 21.17
N ARG A 209 18.80 -25.84 21.34
CA ARG A 209 17.86 -25.55 20.24
C ARG A 209 18.00 -24.12 19.70
N VAL A 210 18.19 -23.14 20.58
CA VAL A 210 18.39 -21.74 20.16
C VAL A 210 19.71 -21.61 19.38
N LYS A 211 20.80 -22.20 19.87
CA LYS A 211 22.10 -22.19 19.18
C LYS A 211 22.02 -22.83 17.79
N ILE A 212 21.41 -24.01 17.68
CA ILE A 212 21.22 -24.70 16.39
C ILE A 212 20.36 -23.85 15.45
N SER A 213 19.31 -23.19 15.96
CA SER A 213 18.49 -22.29 15.15
C SER A 213 19.28 -21.09 14.63
N GLU A 214 20.16 -20.51 15.44
CA GLU A 214 21.06 -19.43 15.00
C GLU A 214 22.04 -19.91 13.93
N ASP A 215 22.60 -21.11 14.09
CA ASP A 215 23.54 -21.69 13.13
C ASP A 215 22.87 -22.06 11.80
N ILE A 216 21.61 -22.52 11.83
CA ILE A 216 20.79 -22.69 10.63
C ILE A 216 20.60 -21.35 9.91
N GLU A 217 20.33 -20.26 10.64
CA GLU A 217 20.14 -18.95 10.02
C GLU A 217 21.45 -18.41 9.42
N LYS A 218 22.59 -18.61 10.11
CA LYS A 218 23.92 -18.28 9.54
C LYS A 218 24.19 -19.08 8.27
N CYS A 219 23.85 -20.37 8.23
CA CYS A 219 23.98 -21.21 7.05
C CYS A 219 23.09 -20.72 5.89
N ARG A 220 21.84 -20.33 6.18
CA ARG A 220 20.94 -19.71 5.19
C ARG A 220 21.49 -18.41 4.61
N ILE A 221 22.04 -17.53 5.45
CA ILE A 221 22.64 -16.27 5.02
C ILE A 221 23.86 -16.52 4.11
N ARG A 222 24.73 -17.48 4.47
CA ARG A 222 25.89 -17.88 3.65
C ARG A 222 25.46 -18.47 2.31
N THR A 223 24.49 -19.39 2.33
CA THR A 223 23.92 -20.00 1.12
C THR A 223 23.31 -18.95 0.20
N GLN A 224 22.56 -17.99 0.75
CA GLN A 224 22.00 -16.87 -0.01
C GLN A 224 23.10 -16.02 -0.66
N ALA A 225 24.21 -15.77 0.04
CA ALA A 225 25.34 -15.03 -0.52
C ALA A 225 26.00 -15.77 -1.69
N TYR A 226 26.10 -17.10 -1.63
CA TYR A 226 26.61 -17.91 -2.74
C TYR A 226 25.63 -17.95 -3.92
N LEU A 227 24.33 -18.09 -3.65
CA LEU A 227 23.30 -18.08 -4.69
C LEU A 227 23.24 -16.76 -5.46
N ARG A 228 23.38 -15.61 -4.78
CA ARG A 228 23.48 -14.30 -5.45
C ARG A 228 24.67 -14.19 -6.40
N ARG A 229 25.79 -14.85 -6.10
CA ARG A 229 26.97 -14.87 -6.99
C ARG A 229 26.76 -15.69 -8.27
N MET A 230 25.67 -16.44 -8.37
CA MET A 230 25.30 -17.15 -9.59
C MET A 230 24.62 -16.22 -10.60
N PHE A 231 24.23 -14.99 -10.22
CA PHE A 231 23.66 -13.98 -11.11
C PHE A 231 22.51 -14.49 -11.98
N CYS A 232 21.59 -15.26 -11.38
CA CYS A 232 20.43 -15.80 -12.08
C CYS A 232 19.49 -14.67 -12.53
N LYS A 233 18.93 -14.79 -13.73
CA LYS A 233 17.92 -13.85 -14.23
C LYS A 233 16.64 -13.91 -13.37
N HIS A 234 15.91 -12.79 -13.34
CA HIS A 234 14.68 -12.64 -12.57
C HIS A 234 13.65 -13.73 -12.91
N ASN A 235 13.42 -14.02 -14.19
CA ASN A 235 12.46 -15.04 -14.63
C ASN A 235 12.77 -16.42 -14.03
N ILE A 236 14.05 -16.79 -13.91
CA ILE A 236 14.45 -18.08 -13.32
C ILE A 236 14.15 -18.10 -11.81
N ILE A 237 14.32 -16.95 -11.14
CA ILE A 237 14.00 -16.82 -9.72
C ILE A 237 12.48 -16.86 -9.51
N GLU A 238 11.68 -16.27 -10.42
CA GLU A 238 10.23 -16.40 -10.42
C GLU A 238 9.78 -17.85 -10.61
N ASP A 239 10.39 -18.59 -11.55
CA ASP A 239 10.14 -20.02 -11.74
C ASP A 239 10.39 -20.82 -10.45
N PHE A 240 11.45 -20.49 -9.69
CA PHE A 240 11.69 -21.10 -8.37
C PHE A 240 10.54 -20.80 -7.40
N GLY A 241 10.07 -19.54 -7.40
CA GLY A 241 8.94 -19.10 -6.59
C GLY A 241 7.67 -19.88 -6.91
N GLU A 242 7.34 -20.06 -8.19
CA GLU A 242 6.18 -20.83 -8.62
C GLU A 242 6.25 -22.29 -8.14
N VAL A 243 7.40 -22.95 -8.26
CA VAL A 243 7.55 -24.33 -7.78
C VAL A 243 7.40 -24.42 -6.26
N ILE A 244 7.96 -23.46 -5.51
CA ILE A 244 7.81 -23.39 -4.05
C ILE A 244 6.35 -23.18 -3.65
N LEU A 245 5.64 -22.27 -4.31
CA LEU A 245 4.23 -21.98 -4.05
C LEU A 245 3.34 -23.19 -4.38
N ASN A 246 3.54 -23.82 -5.53
CA ASN A 246 2.84 -25.04 -5.89
C ASN A 246 3.07 -26.18 -4.87
N GLY A 247 4.29 -26.28 -4.33
CA GLY A 247 4.61 -27.21 -3.25
C GLY A 247 3.88 -26.88 -1.94
N TYR A 248 3.78 -25.59 -1.61
CA TYR A 248 3.05 -25.11 -0.44
C TYR A 248 1.55 -25.34 -0.55
N ASP A 249 0.94 -25.09 -1.72
CA ASP A 249 -0.48 -25.33 -1.95
C ASP A 249 -0.83 -26.82 -1.79
N ARG A 250 0.02 -27.71 -2.32
CA ARG A 250 -0.13 -29.16 -2.09
C ARG A 250 -0.02 -29.52 -0.62
N PHE A 251 0.91 -28.93 0.11
CA PHE A 251 1.06 -29.15 1.55
C PHE A 251 -0.19 -28.72 2.31
N LEU A 252 -0.78 -27.58 1.99
CA LEU A 252 -2.03 -27.10 2.61
C LEU A 252 -3.21 -28.04 2.37
N VAL A 253 -3.33 -28.61 1.17
CA VAL A 253 -4.37 -29.61 0.87
C VAL A 253 -4.16 -30.86 1.73
N LEU A 254 -2.93 -31.38 1.79
CA LEU A 254 -2.61 -32.55 2.62
C LEU A 254 -2.81 -32.27 4.12
N GLU A 255 -2.48 -31.08 4.59
CA GLU A 255 -2.70 -30.68 5.98
C GLU A 255 -4.20 -30.69 6.33
N LYS A 256 -5.06 -30.18 5.44
CA LYS A 256 -6.53 -30.25 5.61
C LYS A 256 -7.01 -31.71 5.66
N GLU A 257 -6.54 -32.56 4.76
CA GLU A 257 -6.88 -34.00 4.77
C GLU A 257 -6.46 -34.68 6.08
N ILE A 258 -5.25 -34.40 6.58
CA ILE A 258 -4.78 -34.92 7.87
C ILE A 258 -5.68 -34.44 9.02
N GLN A 259 -6.05 -33.16 9.04
CA GLN A 259 -6.92 -32.60 10.07
C GLN A 259 -8.33 -33.20 10.03
N GLU A 260 -8.87 -33.56 8.86
CA GLU A 260 -10.16 -34.24 8.74
C GLU A 260 -10.09 -35.72 9.17
N LEU A 261 -8.97 -36.39 8.91
CA LEU A 261 -8.78 -37.81 9.23
C LEU A 261 -8.38 -38.06 10.68
N THR A 262 -7.68 -37.13 11.33
CA THR A 262 -7.26 -37.23 12.75
C THR A 262 -8.44 -37.51 13.71
N PRO A 263 -9.56 -36.77 13.68
CA PRO A 263 -10.70 -37.04 14.57
C PRO A 263 -11.45 -38.32 14.19
N ARG A 264 -11.41 -38.75 12.91
CA ARG A 264 -11.95 -40.06 12.50
C ARG A 264 -11.11 -41.21 13.04
N ALA A 265 -9.79 -41.07 13.01
CA ALA A 265 -8.86 -42.04 13.58
C ALA A 265 -8.98 -42.13 15.11
N GLU A 266 -9.20 -41.01 15.80
CA GLU A 266 -9.46 -41.01 17.25
C GLU A 266 -10.78 -41.70 17.60
N ARG A 267 -11.86 -41.46 16.85
CA ARG A 267 -13.15 -42.16 17.06
C ARG A 267 -13.04 -43.68 16.85
N ASN A 268 -12.26 -44.11 15.86
CA ASN A 268 -12.04 -45.53 15.58
C ASN A 268 -11.05 -46.21 16.54
N LYS A 269 -10.32 -45.46 17.38
CA LYS A 269 -9.42 -46.01 18.41
C LYS A 269 -10.18 -46.53 19.65
N PHE A 270 -11.44 -46.12 19.82
CA PHE A 270 -12.30 -46.48 20.95
C PHE A 270 -13.46 -47.42 20.54
N ALA A 271 -13.47 -47.90 19.30
CA ALA A 271 -14.37 -48.93 18.79
C ALA A 271 -13.63 -50.27 18.72
#